data_AF-A0A0F8EFG9-F1
#
_entry.id   AF-A0A0F8EFG9-F1
#
_cell.length_a   1.000
_cell.length_b   1.000
_cell.length_c   1.000
_cell.angle_alpha   90.00
_cell.angle_beta   90.00
_cell.angle_gamma   90.00
#
_symmetry.space_group_name_H-M   'P 1'
#
loop_
_entity.id
_entity.type
_entity.pdbx_description
1 polymer ?
#
loop_
_entity_poly.entity_id
_entity_poly.type
_entity_poly.pdbx_seq_one_letter_code
_entity_poly.pdbx_strand_id
1 'polypeptide(L)'
;MQKLLKIISLLLVIATVVFAAGCAEQGGEEAAEGAVEEVAEESVPADNGSDAVFRSSDGEMPTYVVGTEAQFPPFEIVDSKGNVIGFDVDLMNAIAEDQGFKVEYLDQDFAGLIPALQTGNVDIIASGMTITDEREEQVDFSEPYINAGLALAVLIGNEDIQSIDDLKGKTVAVQTGSTGFLKAEELQKAGIIAEIKDFPHVNEAIEELKIGGADAMINDLPVTEAFIAAQPDVIEIVGEPLNSEDYGFAVRTGNTELLTKINAGIENVKASGKYDELLTKLPTYMEE
;
A
#
# COMPACT_ATOMS: atom_id res chain seq x y z
N MET A 1 60.47 13.71 -29.25
CA MET A 1 60.46 12.36 -28.64
C MET A 1 59.04 11.82 -28.88
N GLN A 2 58.76 10.89 -29.80
CA GLN A 2 59.18 9.47 -29.85
C GLN A 2 58.88 8.78 -28.50
N LYS A 3 58.03 7.74 -28.37
CA LYS A 3 57.47 6.71 -29.30
C LYS A 3 55.98 6.42 -28.96
N LEU A 4 55.09 5.99 -29.87
CA LEU A 4 54.96 4.65 -30.51
C LEU A 4 54.76 3.50 -29.48
N LEU A 5 53.90 2.47 -29.64
CA LEU A 5 52.83 2.16 -30.61
C LEU A 5 52.05 0.87 -30.19
N LYS A 6 50.74 0.77 -30.49
CA LYS A 6 49.86 -0.40 -30.86
C LYS A 6 50.06 -1.84 -30.28
N ILE A 7 48.92 -2.56 -30.21
CA ILE A 7 48.57 -3.98 -30.57
C ILE A 7 47.34 -4.34 -29.70
N ILE A 8 46.09 -4.59 -30.13
CA ILE A 8 45.46 -5.34 -31.25
C ILE A 8 45.59 -6.87 -31.16
N SER A 9 44.54 -7.53 -30.65
CA SER A 9 43.97 -8.85 -31.03
C SER A 9 42.74 -9.06 -30.13
N LEU A 10 41.48 -9.05 -30.58
CA LEU A 10 40.81 -9.89 -31.58
C LEU A 10 40.95 -11.39 -31.31
N LEU A 11 39.91 -11.98 -30.71
CA LEU A 11 39.46 -13.33 -31.03
C LEU A 11 37.99 -13.51 -30.62
N LEU A 12 37.18 -13.91 -31.60
CA LEU A 12 35.73 -14.07 -31.52
C LEU A 12 35.44 -15.55 -31.82
N VAL A 13 34.74 -16.25 -30.94
CA VAL A 13 34.36 -17.66 -31.13
C VAL A 13 32.86 -17.79 -30.97
N ILE A 14 32.16 -17.73 -32.10
CA ILE A 14 30.77 -18.16 -32.24
C ILE A 14 30.81 -19.61 -32.74
N ALA A 15 30.18 -20.53 -32.01
CA ALA A 15 30.05 -21.93 -32.39
C ALA A 15 28.59 -22.26 -32.72
N THR A 16 28.12 -21.83 -33.89
CA THR A 16 26.86 -22.30 -34.49
C THR A 16 27.06 -23.66 -35.14
N VAL A 17 26.30 -24.67 -34.73
CA VAL A 17 26.24 -25.99 -35.39
C VAL A 17 24.95 -26.07 -36.19
N VAL A 18 25.05 -26.35 -37.49
CA VAL A 18 23.93 -26.38 -38.45
C VAL A 18 24.03 -27.60 -39.38
N PHE A 19 22.96 -28.40 -39.34
CA PHE A 19 22.47 -29.35 -40.37
C PHE A 19 23.30 -30.55 -40.87
N ALA A 20 22.65 -31.71 -40.82
CA ALA A 20 22.53 -32.62 -41.97
C ALA A 20 21.10 -33.16 -42.02
N ALA A 21 20.54 -33.33 -43.23
CA ALA A 21 19.16 -33.77 -43.46
C ALA A 21 19.07 -35.28 -43.74
N GLY A 22 17.88 -35.86 -43.50
CA GLY A 22 17.51 -37.22 -43.91
C GLY A 22 16.00 -37.31 -44.14
N CYS A 23 15.60 -37.87 -45.29
CA CYS A 23 14.19 -38.00 -45.72
C CYS A 23 13.77 -39.47 -45.78
N ALA A 24 12.45 -39.70 -45.88
CA ALA A 24 11.77 -40.99 -46.07
C ALA A 24 11.84 -41.94 -44.84
N GLU A 25 10.89 -42.86 -44.60
CA GLU A 25 10.02 -43.54 -45.57
C GLU A 25 8.59 -43.83 -45.05
N GLN A 26 7.75 -44.38 -45.94
CA GLN A 26 6.31 -44.56 -45.82
C GLN A 26 5.94 -46.01 -45.43
N GLY A 27 4.76 -46.22 -44.84
CA GLY A 27 4.15 -47.54 -44.60
C GLY A 27 3.92 -47.84 -43.10
N GLY A 28 2.81 -48.47 -42.69
CA GLY A 28 1.69 -48.99 -43.47
C GLY A 28 0.46 -49.24 -42.61
N GLU A 29 -0.64 -49.54 -43.28
CA GLU A 29 -2.00 -49.69 -42.75
C GLU A 29 -2.20 -51.10 -42.16
N GLU A 30 -2.86 -51.21 -40.99
CA GLU A 30 -3.92 -52.21 -40.76
C GLU A 30 -4.71 -51.93 -39.48
N ALA A 31 -6.01 -52.23 -39.51
CA ALA A 31 -6.95 -52.02 -38.42
C ALA A 31 -7.27 -53.34 -37.69
N ALA A 32 -7.68 -53.24 -36.42
CA ALA A 32 -8.39 -54.31 -35.73
C ALA A 32 -9.55 -53.71 -34.91
N GLU A 33 -10.74 -54.26 -35.11
CA GLU A 33 -12.03 -53.74 -34.64
C GLU A 33 -12.44 -54.40 -33.31
N GLY A 34 -13.14 -53.65 -32.45
CA GLY A 34 -13.68 -54.16 -31.19
C GLY A 34 -14.64 -53.16 -30.52
N ALA A 35 -15.94 -53.36 -30.70
CA ALA A 35 -17.01 -52.69 -29.95
C ALA A 35 -17.07 -53.21 -28.48
N VAL A 36 -17.81 -52.68 -27.52
CA VAL A 36 -18.91 -51.68 -27.44
C VAL A 36 -18.64 -50.79 -26.17
N GLU A 37 -19.43 -49.82 -25.69
CA GLU A 37 -20.85 -49.47 -25.87
C GLU A 37 -21.08 -47.92 -25.77
N GLU A 38 -22.28 -47.47 -25.40
CA GLU A 38 -22.78 -46.09 -25.44
C GLU A 38 -23.29 -45.61 -24.07
N VAL A 39 -22.99 -44.36 -23.66
CA VAL A 39 -23.93 -43.52 -22.89
C VAL A 39 -23.69 -42.05 -23.28
N ALA A 40 -24.73 -41.38 -23.77
CA ALA A 40 -24.82 -39.93 -23.85
C ALA A 40 -25.94 -39.46 -22.90
N GLU A 41 -25.82 -38.26 -22.33
CA GLU A 41 -26.97 -37.33 -22.28
C GLU A 41 -26.54 -35.88 -22.07
N GLU A 42 -27.35 -34.98 -22.63
CA GLU A 42 -27.16 -33.54 -22.66
C GLU A 42 -27.66 -32.82 -21.39
N SER A 43 -27.01 -31.69 -21.11
CA SER A 43 -27.49 -30.39 -20.57
C SER A 43 -28.97 -30.19 -20.18
N VAL A 44 -29.30 -29.33 -19.19
CA VAL A 44 -29.58 -27.86 -19.26
C VAL A 44 -30.22 -27.49 -17.87
N PRO A 45 -30.34 -26.24 -17.33
CA PRO A 45 -29.84 -24.89 -17.72
C PRO A 45 -28.99 -24.18 -16.63
N ALA A 46 -28.53 -22.96 -16.94
CA ALA A 46 -28.25 -21.93 -15.94
C ALA A 46 -29.54 -21.16 -15.55
N ASP A 47 -29.70 -20.83 -14.27
CA ASP A 47 -30.78 -19.95 -13.76
C ASP A 47 -30.20 -18.83 -12.90
N ASN A 48 -30.81 -17.65 -12.97
CA ASN A 48 -30.29 -16.40 -12.41
C ASN A 48 -31.06 -15.98 -11.16
N GLY A 49 -30.38 -16.02 -10.00
CA GLY A 49 -30.64 -15.12 -8.88
C GLY A 49 -31.70 -15.54 -7.86
N SER A 50 -31.25 -16.04 -6.71
CA SER A 50 -31.88 -15.81 -5.41
C SER A 50 -30.92 -16.13 -4.26
N ASP A 51 -30.71 -15.18 -3.36
CA ASP A 51 -30.27 -15.30 -1.96
C ASP A 51 -29.46 -16.55 -1.56
N ALA A 52 -28.17 -16.57 -1.90
CA ALA A 52 -27.21 -17.49 -1.32
C ALA A 52 -26.67 -16.93 0.01
N VAL A 53 -27.40 -17.15 1.11
CA VAL A 53 -26.83 -16.99 2.46
C VAL A 53 -25.70 -18.00 2.61
N PHE A 54 -24.44 -17.53 2.52
CA PHE A 54 -23.27 -18.38 2.58
C PHE A 54 -23.04 -18.87 4.02
N ARG A 55 -23.71 -19.97 4.37
CA ARG A 55 -23.30 -20.81 5.49
C ARG A 55 -22.17 -21.69 4.96
N SER A 56 -20.92 -21.33 5.23
CA SER A 56 -19.79 -22.20 4.90
C SER A 56 -19.95 -23.53 5.64
N SER A 57 -20.14 -24.61 4.87
CA SER A 57 -19.82 -25.95 5.34
C SER A 57 -18.33 -26.02 5.65
N ASP A 58 -17.98 -26.74 6.71
CA ASP A 58 -16.62 -27.10 7.14
C ASP A 58 -15.85 -26.16 8.08
N GLY A 59 -16.50 -25.10 8.60
CA GLY A 59 -16.19 -24.59 9.96
C GLY A 59 -14.86 -23.88 10.20
N GLU A 60 -14.07 -23.59 9.16
CA GLU A 60 -12.93 -22.69 9.26
C GLU A 60 -13.34 -21.23 8.99
N MET A 61 -12.75 -20.29 9.76
CA MET A 61 -12.94 -18.85 9.55
C MET A 61 -12.28 -18.42 8.23
N PRO A 62 -12.91 -17.54 7.43
CA PRO A 62 -12.30 -17.01 6.21
C PRO A 62 -11.04 -16.21 6.55
N THR A 63 -10.03 -16.28 5.68
CA THR A 63 -8.83 -15.44 5.73
C THR A 63 -8.90 -14.40 4.63
N TYR A 64 -8.60 -13.14 4.96
CA TYR A 64 -8.47 -12.03 4.01
C TYR A 64 -7.02 -11.55 3.96
N VAL A 65 -6.55 -11.11 2.79
CA VAL A 65 -5.22 -10.49 2.65
C VAL A 65 -5.34 -8.98 2.84
N VAL A 66 -4.57 -8.44 3.78
CA VAL A 66 -4.53 -7.00 4.11
C VAL A 66 -3.29 -6.38 3.47
N GLY A 67 -3.48 -5.44 2.55
CA GLY A 67 -2.41 -4.61 2.00
C GLY A 67 -2.02 -3.49 2.97
N THR A 68 -0.72 -3.29 3.16
CA THR A 68 -0.13 -2.31 4.08
C THR A 68 1.24 -1.84 3.57
N GLU A 69 1.72 -0.66 3.98
CA GLU A 69 3.05 -0.12 3.67
C GLU A 69 3.85 -0.02 4.98
N ALA A 70 4.58 -1.06 5.35
CA ALA A 70 5.12 -1.25 6.71
C ALA A 70 6.36 -0.41 7.04
N GLN A 71 6.38 0.86 6.60
CA GLN A 71 7.33 1.90 6.99
C GLN A 71 6.62 3.23 7.36
N PHE A 72 5.36 3.15 7.80
CA PHE A 72 4.52 4.28 8.21
C PHE A 72 4.22 4.25 9.74
N PRO A 73 5.24 4.46 10.60
CA PRO A 73 5.05 4.48 12.06
C PRO A 73 4.16 5.66 12.49
N PRO A 74 3.27 5.49 13.49
CA PRO A 74 3.09 4.31 14.35
C PRO A 74 1.99 3.34 13.87
N PHE A 75 1.49 3.49 12.64
CA PHE A 75 0.32 2.76 12.14
C PHE A 75 0.71 1.37 11.62
N GLU A 76 1.81 1.28 10.87
CA GLU A 76 2.38 0.02 10.39
C GLU A 76 3.91 0.10 10.27
N ILE A 77 4.59 -0.90 10.82
CA ILE A 77 6.04 -1.09 10.77
C ILE A 77 6.40 -2.58 10.74
N VAL A 78 7.60 -2.91 10.28
CA VAL A 78 8.21 -4.23 10.49
C VAL A 78 9.04 -4.21 11.78
N ASP A 79 8.67 -5.05 12.76
CA ASP A 79 9.40 -5.19 14.02
C ASP A 79 10.80 -5.83 13.83
N SER A 80 11.66 -5.71 14.84
CA SER A 80 12.98 -6.36 14.88
C SER A 80 13.01 -7.89 14.68
N LYS A 81 11.86 -8.56 14.59
CA LYS A 81 11.70 -10.01 14.35
C LYS A 81 11.13 -10.31 12.95
N GLY A 82 10.76 -9.30 12.17
CA GLY A 82 10.19 -9.43 10.82
C GLY A 82 8.66 -9.55 10.77
N ASN A 83 7.93 -9.19 11.82
CA ASN A 83 6.47 -9.16 11.84
C ASN A 83 5.98 -7.74 11.49
N VAL A 84 4.92 -7.64 10.70
CA VAL A 84 4.19 -6.37 10.58
C VAL A 84 3.41 -6.13 11.88
N ILE A 85 3.63 -4.98 12.52
CA ILE A 85 2.95 -4.52 13.73
C ILE A 85 2.58 -3.04 13.59
N GLY A 86 1.76 -2.53 14.50
CA GLY A 86 1.38 -1.11 14.52
C GLY A 86 -0.08 -0.93 14.91
N PHE A 87 -0.56 0.32 14.92
CA PHE A 87 -1.95 0.61 15.27
C PHE A 87 -2.97 0.04 14.28
N ASP A 88 -2.73 0.16 12.97
CA ASP A 88 -3.63 -0.36 11.93
C ASP A 88 -3.72 -1.88 11.99
N VAL A 89 -2.58 -2.53 12.19
CA VAL A 89 -2.45 -3.99 12.39
C VAL A 89 -3.22 -4.46 13.62
N ASP A 90 -3.00 -3.83 14.78
CA ASP A 90 -3.67 -4.21 16.03
C ASP A 90 -5.20 -3.99 15.95
N LEU A 91 -5.63 -2.90 15.31
CA LEU A 91 -7.05 -2.59 15.12
C LEU A 91 -7.72 -3.58 14.14
N MET A 92 -7.08 -3.88 13.01
CA MET A 92 -7.56 -4.86 12.04
C MET A 92 -7.61 -6.28 12.64
N ASN A 93 -6.61 -6.66 13.44
CA ASN A 93 -6.61 -7.94 14.17
C ASN A 93 -7.77 -8.02 15.18
N ALA A 94 -8.06 -6.95 15.92
CA ALA A 94 -9.18 -6.91 16.86
C ALA A 94 -10.54 -6.97 16.15
N ILE A 95 -10.67 -6.30 15.00
CA ILE A 95 -11.85 -6.39 14.11
C ILE A 95 -12.04 -7.82 13.59
N ALA A 96 -10.96 -8.47 13.16
CA ALA A 96 -10.98 -9.84 12.65
C ALA A 96 -11.44 -10.85 13.73
N GLU A 97 -10.93 -10.71 14.95
CA GLU A 97 -11.33 -11.54 16.11
C GLU A 97 -12.82 -11.37 16.44
N ASP A 98 -13.32 -10.13 16.51
CA ASP A 98 -14.72 -9.81 16.82
C ASP A 98 -15.69 -10.32 15.73
N GLN A 99 -15.31 -10.18 14.46
CA GLN A 99 -16.15 -10.49 13.30
C GLN A 99 -15.98 -11.92 12.76
N GLY A 100 -15.13 -12.74 13.39
CA GLY A 100 -14.95 -14.16 13.05
C GLY A 100 -14.23 -14.42 11.74
N PHE A 101 -13.22 -13.62 11.41
CA PHE A 101 -12.32 -13.84 10.28
C PHE A 101 -10.84 -13.83 10.70
N LYS A 102 -9.95 -14.14 9.77
CA LYS A 102 -8.49 -14.07 9.93
C LYS A 102 -7.92 -13.09 8.92
N VAL A 103 -6.73 -12.56 9.20
CA VAL A 103 -5.99 -11.70 8.28
C VAL A 103 -4.55 -12.19 8.11
N GLU A 104 -4.03 -12.01 6.89
CA GLU A 104 -2.60 -12.13 6.56
C GLU A 104 -2.15 -10.81 5.92
N TYR A 105 -0.98 -10.30 6.30
CA TYR A 105 -0.51 -8.98 5.85
C TYR A 105 0.43 -9.10 4.65
N LEU A 106 0.20 -8.27 3.63
CA LEU A 106 1.04 -8.10 2.46
C LEU A 106 1.60 -6.68 2.41
N ASP A 107 2.86 -6.57 2.81
CA ASP A 107 3.67 -5.35 2.74
C ASP A 107 4.01 -4.97 1.29
N GLN A 108 3.75 -3.72 0.90
CA GLN A 108 4.06 -3.13 -0.42
C GLN A 108 3.97 -1.60 -0.39
N ASP A 109 4.62 -0.93 -1.35
CA ASP A 109 4.58 0.53 -1.51
C ASP A 109 3.13 1.07 -1.53
N PHE A 110 2.89 2.17 -0.81
CA PHE A 110 1.56 2.77 -0.60
C PHE A 110 0.80 3.04 -1.91
N ALA A 111 1.50 3.56 -2.93
CA ALA A 111 0.93 3.83 -4.25
C ALA A 111 0.43 2.56 -5.00
N GLY A 112 0.86 1.37 -4.59
CA GLY A 112 0.43 0.08 -5.14
C GLY A 112 -0.85 -0.49 -4.52
N LEU A 113 -1.27 0.01 -3.34
CA LEU A 113 -2.33 -0.60 -2.52
C LEU A 113 -3.70 -0.61 -3.22
N ILE A 114 -4.16 0.52 -3.76
CA ILE A 114 -5.45 0.61 -4.49
C ILE A 114 -5.45 -0.29 -5.74
N PRO A 115 -4.42 -0.26 -6.62
CA PRO A 115 -4.28 -1.23 -7.72
C PRO A 115 -4.30 -2.71 -7.26
N ALA A 116 -3.64 -3.04 -6.15
CA ALA A 116 -3.64 -4.39 -5.60
C ALA A 116 -5.03 -4.84 -5.13
N LEU A 117 -5.81 -3.94 -4.53
CA LEU A 117 -7.18 -4.18 -4.07
C LEU A 117 -8.17 -4.35 -5.24
N GLN A 118 -8.02 -3.51 -6.28
CA GLN A 118 -8.80 -3.60 -7.51
C GLN A 118 -8.54 -4.91 -8.28
N THR A 119 -7.28 -5.35 -8.37
CA THR A 119 -6.90 -6.61 -9.01
C THR A 119 -7.20 -7.85 -8.15
N GLY A 120 -7.40 -7.68 -6.85
CA GLY A 120 -7.65 -8.75 -5.90
C GLY A 120 -6.41 -9.52 -5.48
N ASN A 121 -5.25 -8.87 -5.49
CA ASN A 121 -4.06 -9.33 -4.80
C ASN A 121 -4.17 -9.09 -3.28
N VAL A 122 -4.99 -8.12 -2.87
CA VAL A 122 -5.43 -7.90 -1.48
C VAL A 122 -6.96 -7.73 -1.43
N ASP A 123 -7.54 -7.98 -0.26
CA ASP A 123 -8.99 -7.88 0.02
C ASP A 123 -9.36 -6.64 0.83
N ILE A 124 -8.41 -6.15 1.65
CA ILE A 124 -8.52 -5.00 2.55
C ILE A 124 -7.25 -4.16 2.40
N ILE A 125 -7.33 -2.84 2.55
CA ILE A 125 -6.18 -1.97 2.81
C ILE A 125 -6.25 -1.45 4.25
N ALA A 126 -5.16 -1.61 5.00
CA ALA A 126 -4.92 -1.00 6.31
C ALA A 126 -3.52 -0.40 6.26
N SER A 127 -3.47 0.92 6.03
CA SER A 127 -2.21 1.64 5.86
C SER A 127 -2.36 3.16 6.04
N GLY A 128 -3.05 3.59 7.11
CA GLY A 128 -3.33 5.02 7.34
C GLY A 128 -4.01 5.73 6.16
N MET A 129 -4.84 5.03 5.39
CA MET A 129 -5.29 5.54 4.10
C MET A 129 -6.39 6.59 4.26
N THR A 130 -6.07 7.86 4.02
CA THR A 130 -7.07 8.94 3.95
C THR A 130 -8.21 8.62 2.99
N ILE A 131 -9.44 8.81 3.46
CA ILE A 131 -10.68 8.82 2.67
C ILE A 131 -10.72 10.11 1.84
N THR A 132 -10.79 9.98 0.50
CA THR A 132 -10.95 11.12 -0.42
C THR A 132 -11.92 10.78 -1.53
N ASP A 133 -12.63 11.77 -2.08
CA ASP A 133 -13.56 11.61 -3.22
C ASP A 133 -12.93 10.80 -4.38
N GLU A 134 -11.66 11.07 -4.73
CA GLU A 134 -10.92 10.38 -5.80
C GLU A 134 -10.62 8.91 -5.49
N ARG A 135 -10.45 8.56 -4.20
CA ARG A 135 -10.27 7.17 -3.76
C ARG A 135 -11.64 6.47 -3.62
N GLU A 136 -12.69 7.16 -3.18
CA GLU A 136 -14.07 6.64 -3.14
C GLU A 136 -14.63 6.30 -4.52
N GLU A 137 -14.15 6.95 -5.60
CA GLU A 137 -14.46 6.53 -6.98
C GLU A 137 -13.85 5.15 -7.36
N GLN A 138 -12.94 4.61 -6.54
CA GLN A 138 -12.09 3.45 -6.87
C GLN A 138 -12.18 2.28 -5.88
N VAL A 139 -12.55 2.54 -4.62
CA VAL A 139 -12.65 1.59 -3.50
C VAL A 139 -13.77 2.04 -2.55
N ASP A 140 -14.35 1.11 -1.78
CA ASP A 140 -15.30 1.47 -0.71
C ASP A 140 -14.54 1.58 0.63
N PHE A 141 -14.72 2.67 1.36
CA PHE A 141 -14.09 2.88 2.68
C PHE A 141 -14.99 2.49 3.85
N SER A 142 -14.36 2.06 4.94
CA SER A 142 -14.96 1.90 6.26
C SER A 142 -15.42 3.24 6.85
N GLU A 143 -16.21 3.16 7.92
CA GLU A 143 -16.34 4.27 8.87
C GLU A 143 -14.95 4.73 9.34
N PRO A 144 -14.73 6.03 9.56
CA PRO A 144 -13.42 6.56 9.91
C PRO A 144 -12.95 6.08 11.27
N TYR A 145 -11.67 5.72 11.36
CA TYR A 145 -11.07 5.24 12.61
C TYR A 145 -10.15 6.28 13.26
N ILE A 146 -9.30 6.99 12.50
CA ILE A 146 -8.43 8.06 12.99
C ILE A 146 -8.76 9.37 12.27
N ASN A 147 -8.90 10.46 13.04
CA ASN A 147 -8.88 11.80 12.47
C ASN A 147 -7.43 12.26 12.33
N ALA A 148 -7.05 12.51 11.09
CA ALA A 148 -5.76 13.00 10.65
C ALA A 148 -5.93 14.38 9.99
N GLY A 149 -4.98 14.73 9.15
CA GLY A 149 -4.84 16.03 8.49
C GLY A 149 -3.37 16.21 8.13
N LEU A 150 -3.06 17.13 7.24
CA LEU A 150 -1.68 17.37 6.81
C LEU A 150 -1.00 18.39 7.72
N ALA A 151 0.24 18.10 8.10
CA ALA A 151 1.16 19.02 8.74
C ALA A 151 2.18 19.55 7.72
N LEU A 152 2.61 20.79 7.91
CA LEU A 152 3.81 21.34 7.28
C LEU A 152 4.96 21.24 8.27
N ALA A 153 6.00 20.49 7.93
CA ALA A 153 7.17 20.29 8.76
C ALA A 153 8.45 20.87 8.14
N VAL A 154 9.34 21.38 8.98
CA VAL A 154 10.64 21.97 8.60
C VAL A 154 11.72 21.49 9.57
N LEU A 155 13.00 21.69 9.23
CA LEU A 155 14.09 21.50 10.19
C LEU A 155 13.96 22.47 11.36
N ILE A 156 14.30 22.01 12.57
CA ILE A 156 14.29 22.84 13.77
C ILE A 156 15.18 24.07 13.62
N GLY A 157 14.63 25.25 13.96
CA GLY A 157 15.27 26.54 13.83
C GLY A 157 15.17 27.16 12.44
N ASN A 158 14.28 26.67 11.58
CA ASN A 158 13.96 27.30 10.30
C ASN A 158 13.06 28.52 10.51
N GLU A 159 13.65 29.72 10.54
CA GLU A 159 12.92 30.99 10.65
C GLU A 159 12.33 31.48 9.30
N ASP A 160 12.66 30.84 8.16
CA ASP A 160 12.25 31.27 6.81
C ASP A 160 10.84 30.81 6.43
N ILE A 161 10.37 29.68 6.97
CA ILE A 161 9.09 29.04 6.62
C ILE A 161 8.25 28.88 7.89
N GLN A 162 7.10 29.56 7.93
CA GLN A 162 6.17 29.50 9.07
C GLN A 162 4.74 29.11 8.63
N SER A 163 4.51 29.02 7.32
CA SER A 163 3.21 28.74 6.69
C SER A 163 3.39 28.27 5.23
N ILE A 164 2.30 27.82 4.59
CA ILE A 164 2.28 27.52 3.14
C ILE A 164 2.72 28.72 2.29
N ASP A 165 2.36 29.94 2.68
CA ASP A 165 2.64 31.16 1.89
C ASP A 165 4.17 31.41 1.77
N ASP A 166 4.95 30.92 2.72
CA ASP A 166 6.41 31.03 2.76
C ASP A 166 7.12 29.98 1.88
N LEU A 167 6.38 28.97 1.37
CA LEU A 167 6.93 27.94 0.48
C LEU A 167 7.23 28.46 -0.94
N LYS A 168 7.18 29.78 -1.15
CA LYS A 168 7.36 30.38 -2.47
C LYS A 168 8.76 30.11 -3.04
N GLY A 169 8.81 29.29 -4.09
CA GLY A 169 10.05 28.90 -4.75
C GLY A 169 10.89 27.89 -3.96
N LYS A 170 10.30 27.24 -2.95
CA LYS A 170 10.93 26.20 -2.13
C LYS A 170 10.77 24.80 -2.73
N THR A 171 11.58 23.84 -2.28
CA THR A 171 11.45 22.41 -2.60
C THR A 171 10.73 21.70 -1.44
N VAL A 172 9.69 20.92 -1.74
CA VAL A 172 8.90 20.19 -0.73
C VAL A 172 9.06 18.67 -0.90
N ALA A 173 9.38 17.97 0.19
CA ALA A 173 9.41 16.51 0.26
C ALA A 173 8.03 15.93 0.62
N VAL A 174 7.65 14.81 0.01
CA VAL A 174 6.35 14.13 0.20
C VAL A 174 6.47 12.62 -0.05
N GLN A 175 5.52 11.83 0.43
CA GLN A 175 5.37 10.42 0.04
C GLN A 175 4.54 10.29 -1.26
N THR A 176 5.04 9.54 -2.24
CA THR A 176 4.36 9.30 -3.52
C THR A 176 2.97 8.69 -3.31
N GLY A 177 1.93 9.38 -3.81
CA GLY A 177 0.54 8.92 -3.72
C GLY A 177 -0.23 9.29 -2.44
N SER A 178 0.43 9.92 -1.45
CA SER A 178 -0.26 10.44 -0.26
C SER A 178 -1.07 11.70 -0.56
N THR A 179 -1.96 12.11 0.36
CA THR A 179 -2.65 13.40 0.26
C THR A 179 -1.68 14.58 0.41
N GLY A 180 -0.56 14.40 1.11
CA GLY A 180 0.56 15.33 1.13
C GLY A 180 1.17 15.57 -0.26
N PHE A 181 1.35 14.52 -1.07
CA PHE A 181 1.75 14.65 -2.47
C PHE A 181 0.72 15.41 -3.30
N LEU A 182 -0.57 15.09 -3.16
CA LEU A 182 -1.65 15.80 -3.88
C LEU A 182 -1.70 17.30 -3.49
N LYS A 183 -1.46 17.63 -2.21
CA LYS A 183 -1.33 19.01 -1.74
C LYS A 183 -0.10 19.70 -2.34
N ALA A 184 1.05 19.04 -2.39
CA ALA A 184 2.26 19.60 -3.01
C ALA A 184 2.04 19.85 -4.53
N GLU A 185 1.37 18.93 -5.23
CA GLU A 185 0.97 19.12 -6.62
C GLU A 185 0.06 20.35 -6.80
N GLU A 186 -0.94 20.55 -5.94
CA GLU A 186 -1.80 21.74 -5.96
C GLU A 186 -0.97 23.03 -5.84
N LEU A 187 -0.05 23.07 -4.86
CA LEU A 187 0.82 24.22 -4.62
C LEU A 187 1.78 24.47 -5.79
N GLN A 188 2.30 23.43 -6.43
CA GLN A 188 3.17 23.57 -7.61
C GLN A 188 2.39 24.05 -8.84
N LYS A 189 1.18 23.50 -9.07
CA LYS A 189 0.26 23.94 -10.14
C LYS A 189 -0.19 25.40 -9.94
N ALA A 190 -0.29 25.86 -8.69
CA ALA A 190 -0.53 27.27 -8.34
C ALA A 190 0.70 28.18 -8.49
N GLY A 191 1.89 27.62 -8.73
CA GLY A 191 3.15 28.37 -8.84
C GLY A 191 3.67 28.91 -7.50
N ILE A 192 3.30 28.26 -6.40
CA ILE A 192 3.80 28.55 -5.05
C ILE A 192 5.18 27.89 -4.92
N ILE A 193 5.23 26.56 -4.88
CA ILE A 193 6.50 25.82 -4.72
C ILE A 193 7.26 25.66 -6.04
N ALA A 194 8.58 25.52 -5.98
CA ALA A 194 9.42 25.31 -7.16
C ALA A 194 9.46 23.84 -7.59
N GLU A 195 9.62 22.94 -6.62
CA GLU A 195 9.94 21.53 -6.85
C GLU A 195 9.22 20.65 -5.83
N ILE A 196 8.77 19.48 -6.28
CA ILE A 196 8.29 18.39 -5.44
C ILE A 196 9.37 17.31 -5.51
N LYS A 197 9.74 16.76 -4.36
CA LYS A 197 10.53 15.53 -4.26
C LYS A 197 9.66 14.47 -3.60
N ASP A 198 9.18 13.54 -4.41
CA ASP A 198 8.36 12.44 -3.95
C ASP A 198 9.21 11.17 -3.73
N PHE A 199 8.88 10.42 -2.68
CA PHE A 199 9.56 9.21 -2.27
C PHE A 199 8.55 8.09 -1.99
N PRO A 200 8.88 6.80 -2.23
CA PRO A 200 7.94 5.70 -1.97
C PRO A 200 7.48 5.62 -0.50
N HIS A 201 8.36 5.99 0.43
CA HIS A 201 8.17 5.86 1.87
C HIS A 201 8.37 7.21 2.58
N VAL A 202 7.60 7.47 3.65
CA VAL A 202 7.68 8.73 4.42
C VAL A 202 9.05 8.96 5.08
N ASN A 203 9.74 7.89 5.48
CA ASN A 203 11.07 7.96 6.09
C ASN A 203 12.10 8.59 5.14
N GLU A 204 12.05 8.31 3.83
CA GLU A 204 12.92 8.92 2.82
C GLU A 204 12.64 10.42 2.66
N ALA A 205 11.38 10.85 2.68
CA ALA A 205 11.01 12.26 2.66
C ALA A 205 11.55 13.03 3.89
N ILE A 206 11.54 12.38 5.06
CA ILE A 206 12.14 12.91 6.29
C ILE A 206 13.67 12.98 6.18
N GLU A 207 14.34 11.94 5.64
CA GLU A 207 15.79 11.98 5.43
C GLU A 207 16.22 13.07 4.42
N GLU A 208 15.44 13.29 3.34
CA GLU A 208 15.69 14.37 2.38
C GLU A 208 15.60 15.76 3.03
N LEU A 209 14.63 15.96 3.93
CA LEU A 209 14.56 17.17 4.75
C LEU A 209 15.77 17.29 5.69
N LYS A 210 16.15 16.20 6.39
CA LYS A 210 17.31 16.14 7.30
C LYS A 210 18.65 16.50 6.66
N ILE A 211 18.87 16.14 5.39
CA ILE A 211 20.10 16.49 4.67
C ILE A 211 20.04 17.87 4.00
N GLY A 212 18.93 18.62 4.14
CA GLY A 212 18.71 19.90 3.48
C GLY A 212 18.48 19.77 1.97
N GLY A 213 18.02 18.60 1.51
CA GLY A 213 17.64 18.35 0.13
C GLY A 213 16.24 18.91 -0.21
N ALA A 214 15.37 19.04 0.79
CA ALA A 214 14.12 19.81 0.72
C ALA A 214 14.12 20.92 1.79
N ASP A 215 13.36 21.99 1.55
CA ASP A 215 13.17 23.08 2.51
C ASP A 215 12.09 22.75 3.57
N ALA A 216 11.11 21.93 3.20
CA ALA A 216 9.98 21.53 4.02
C ALA A 216 9.45 20.14 3.58
N MET A 217 8.60 19.55 4.42
CA MET A 217 7.85 18.33 4.13
C MET A 217 6.35 18.57 4.36
N ILE A 218 5.49 18.01 3.52
CA ILE A 218 4.05 17.92 3.79
C ILE A 218 3.70 16.44 4.00
N ASN A 219 3.23 16.13 5.20
CA ASN A 219 2.93 14.77 5.63
C ASN A 219 1.79 14.75 6.65
N ASP A 220 1.19 13.60 6.85
CA ASP A 220 0.11 13.37 7.79
C ASP A 220 0.54 13.67 9.24
N LEU A 221 -0.26 14.50 9.91
CA LEU A 221 -0.05 15.04 11.25
C LEU A 221 0.30 13.97 12.30
N PRO A 222 -0.46 12.88 12.49
CA PRO A 222 -0.14 11.91 13.55
C PRO A 222 1.21 11.21 13.35
N VAL A 223 1.64 11.00 12.11
CA VAL A 223 2.97 10.44 11.79
C VAL A 223 4.07 11.45 12.04
N THR A 224 3.87 12.71 11.67
CA THR A 224 4.83 13.79 11.95
C THR A 224 4.95 14.05 13.46
N GLU A 225 3.86 14.05 14.22
CA GLU A 225 3.87 14.15 15.68
C GLU A 225 4.59 12.96 16.33
N ALA A 226 4.34 11.73 15.87
CA ALA A 226 5.03 10.54 16.37
C ALA A 226 6.54 10.59 16.09
N PHE A 227 6.94 11.04 14.89
CA PHE A 227 8.36 11.26 14.57
C PHE A 227 8.99 12.31 15.49
N ILE A 228 8.33 13.45 15.72
CA ILE A 228 8.82 14.50 16.63
C ILE A 228 8.93 13.98 18.07
N ALA A 229 7.98 13.18 18.53
CA ALA A 229 8.04 12.57 19.86
C ALA A 229 9.26 11.63 20.02
N ALA A 230 9.64 10.91 18.96
CA ALA A 230 10.83 10.04 18.94
C ALA A 230 12.15 10.80 18.70
N GLN A 231 12.12 11.89 17.92
CA GLN A 231 13.29 12.67 17.49
C GLN A 231 13.05 14.20 17.64
N PRO A 232 12.92 14.71 18.88
CA PRO A 232 12.42 16.07 19.15
C PRO A 232 13.40 17.20 18.79
N ASP A 233 14.63 16.89 18.40
CA ASP A 233 15.68 17.86 18.03
C ASP A 233 15.92 17.92 16.49
N VAL A 234 15.04 17.33 15.67
CA VAL A 234 15.24 17.17 14.22
C VAL A 234 14.31 18.04 13.36
N ILE A 235 13.00 17.86 13.49
CA ILE A 235 11.99 18.64 12.74
C ILE A 235 10.98 19.28 13.68
N GLU A 236 10.32 20.34 13.22
CA GLU A 236 9.19 20.97 13.88
C GLU A 236 8.03 21.19 12.89
N ILE A 237 6.79 21.11 13.40
CA ILE A 237 5.59 21.49 12.65
C ILE A 237 5.44 23.01 12.71
N VAL A 238 5.16 23.64 11.58
CA VAL A 238 4.93 25.08 11.48
C VAL A 238 3.51 25.39 10.99
N GLY A 239 2.87 26.34 11.67
CA GLY A 239 1.47 26.70 11.43
C GLY A 239 0.47 25.72 12.07
N GLU A 240 -0.79 25.86 11.66
CA GLU A 240 -1.88 24.96 12.01
C GLU A 240 -1.99 23.81 10.98
N PRO A 241 -2.65 22.69 11.28
CA PRO A 241 -2.95 21.64 10.30
C PRO A 241 -3.60 22.21 9.03
N LEU A 242 -3.11 21.79 7.87
CA LEU A 242 -3.45 22.35 6.57
C LEU A 242 -4.89 22.00 6.13
N ASN A 243 -5.43 20.93 6.70
CA ASN A 243 -6.79 20.42 6.58
C ASN A 243 -7.09 19.48 7.76
N SER A 244 -8.29 18.89 7.73
CA SER A 244 -8.59 17.68 8.50
C SER A 244 -9.01 16.61 7.50
N GLU A 245 -8.49 15.41 7.71
CA GLU A 245 -8.65 14.23 6.86
C GLU A 245 -8.97 13.05 7.78
N ASP A 246 -9.68 12.02 7.30
CA ASP A 246 -9.96 10.84 8.12
C ASP A 246 -9.39 9.59 7.46
N TYR A 247 -8.77 8.71 8.25
CA TYR A 247 -8.33 7.39 7.78
C TYR A 247 -9.47 6.38 7.79
N GLY A 248 -9.56 5.56 6.75
CA GLY A 248 -10.50 4.45 6.62
C GLY A 248 -9.84 3.20 6.05
N PHE A 249 -10.31 2.03 6.48
CA PHE A 249 -9.92 0.77 5.84
C PHE A 249 -10.67 0.65 4.52
N ALA A 250 -9.96 0.38 3.42
CA ALA A 250 -10.59 0.25 2.10
C ALA A 250 -10.84 -1.22 1.73
N VAL A 251 -11.95 -1.48 1.06
CA VAL A 251 -12.26 -2.77 0.40
C VAL A 251 -12.66 -2.53 -1.05
N ARG A 252 -12.63 -3.58 -1.88
CA ARG A 252 -13.00 -3.45 -3.29
C ARG A 252 -14.47 -3.01 -3.42
N THR A 253 -14.73 -2.05 -4.31
CA THR A 253 -16.07 -1.52 -4.57
C THR A 253 -17.12 -2.61 -4.77
N GLY A 254 -18.21 -2.52 -4.01
CA GLY A 254 -19.30 -3.50 -3.99
C GLY A 254 -19.10 -4.68 -3.04
N ASN A 255 -17.98 -4.79 -2.32
CA ASN A 255 -17.77 -5.80 -1.27
C ASN A 255 -18.48 -5.43 0.05
N THR A 256 -19.80 -5.26 -0.03
CA THR A 256 -20.63 -4.77 1.07
C THR A 256 -20.64 -5.70 2.28
N GLU A 257 -20.42 -7.01 2.11
CA GLU A 257 -20.33 -7.95 3.23
C GLU A 257 -19.08 -7.68 4.09
N LEU A 258 -17.90 -7.57 3.46
CA LEU A 258 -16.66 -7.32 4.19
C LEU A 258 -16.65 -5.92 4.81
N LEU A 259 -17.15 -4.92 4.08
CA LEU A 259 -17.32 -3.56 4.59
C LEU A 259 -18.23 -3.52 5.84
N THR A 260 -19.36 -4.22 5.79
CA THR A 260 -20.30 -4.29 6.93
C THR A 260 -19.64 -4.94 8.15
N LYS A 261 -18.85 -6.00 7.96
CA LYS A 261 -18.08 -6.63 9.03
C LYS A 261 -17.06 -5.66 9.63
N ILE A 262 -16.24 -5.02 8.80
CA ILE A 262 -15.23 -4.05 9.26
C ILE A 262 -15.89 -2.92 10.08
N ASN A 263 -16.98 -2.33 9.58
CA ASN A 263 -17.69 -1.26 10.29
C ASN A 263 -18.28 -1.72 11.64
N ALA A 264 -18.90 -2.91 11.68
CA ALA A 264 -19.40 -3.49 12.93
C ALA A 264 -18.27 -3.80 13.93
N GLY A 265 -17.12 -4.28 13.44
CA GLY A 265 -15.93 -4.50 14.26
C GLY A 265 -15.35 -3.20 14.81
N ILE A 266 -15.27 -2.13 14.01
CA ILE A 266 -14.86 -0.79 14.48
C ILE A 266 -15.78 -0.32 15.60
N GLU A 267 -17.10 -0.45 15.44
CA GLU A 267 -18.08 -0.09 16.48
C GLU A 267 -17.87 -0.91 17.77
N ASN A 268 -17.72 -2.23 17.67
CA ASN A 268 -17.53 -3.12 18.82
C ASN A 268 -16.18 -2.91 19.53
N VAL A 269 -15.09 -2.72 18.79
CA VAL A 269 -13.75 -2.45 19.33
C VAL A 269 -13.70 -1.07 20.00
N LYS A 270 -14.42 -0.07 19.48
CA LYS A 270 -14.64 1.22 20.17
C LYS A 270 -15.51 1.04 21.43
N ALA A 271 -16.66 0.36 21.33
CA ALA A 271 -17.61 0.19 22.43
C ALA A 271 -17.08 -0.65 23.61
N SER A 272 -16.15 -1.57 23.36
CA SER A 272 -15.47 -2.37 24.39
C SER A 272 -14.38 -1.60 25.16
N GLY A 273 -13.99 -0.41 24.69
CA GLY A 273 -12.83 0.34 25.19
C GLY A 273 -11.49 -0.19 24.65
N LYS A 274 -11.49 -1.26 23.83
CA LYS A 274 -10.27 -1.84 23.27
C LYS A 274 -9.56 -0.85 22.33
N TYR A 275 -10.32 -0.07 21.57
CA TYR A 275 -9.80 1.01 20.74
C TYR A 275 -8.95 2.01 21.54
N ASP A 276 -9.42 2.44 22.73
CA ASP A 276 -8.69 3.38 23.58
C ASP A 276 -7.40 2.75 24.14
N GLU A 277 -7.41 1.44 24.47
CA GLU A 277 -6.18 0.72 24.82
C GLU A 277 -5.16 0.75 23.67
N LEU A 278 -5.60 0.54 22.42
CA LEU A 278 -4.72 0.57 21.24
C LEU A 278 -4.15 1.98 21.01
N LEU A 279 -4.93 3.04 21.23
CA LEU A 279 -4.40 4.41 21.17
C LEU A 279 -3.26 4.64 22.17
N THR A 280 -3.34 4.06 23.37
CA THR A 280 -2.22 4.17 24.35
C THR A 280 -0.95 3.45 23.91
N LYS A 281 -1.00 2.55 22.91
CA LYS A 281 0.17 1.88 22.34
C LYS A 281 0.87 2.69 21.24
N LEU A 282 0.26 3.75 20.69
CA LEU A 282 0.84 4.53 19.58
C LEU A 282 2.32 4.92 19.83
N PRO A 283 2.74 5.41 21.01
CA PRO A 283 4.14 5.73 21.26
C PRO A 283 5.07 4.51 21.30
N THR A 284 4.57 3.32 21.67
CA THR A 284 5.42 2.12 21.82
C THR A 284 5.87 1.53 20.50
N TYR A 285 5.15 1.80 19.40
CA TYR A 285 5.60 1.40 18.07
C TYR A 285 6.82 2.17 17.58
N MET A 286 7.17 3.30 18.23
CA MET A 286 8.40 4.03 17.91
C MET A 286 9.68 3.37 18.50
N GLU A 287 9.55 2.26 19.24
CA GLU A 287 10.65 1.63 20.00
C GLU A 287 11.05 0.19 19.56
N GLU A 288 10.32 -0.46 18.63
CA GLU A 288 10.45 -1.91 18.26
C GLU A 288 11.32 -2.24 17.02
#